data_AF-A0A9P6EF06-F1
#
_entry.id   AF-A0A9P6EF06-F1
#
_cell.length_a   1.000
_cell.length_b   1.000
_cell.length_c   1.000
_cell.angle_alpha   90.00
_cell.angle_beta   90.00
_cell.angle_gamma   90.00
#
_symmetry.space_group_name_H-M   'P 1'
#
loop_
_entity.id
_entity.type
_entity.pdbx_description
1 polymer ?
#
loop_
_entity_poly.entity_id
_entity_poly.type
_entity_poly.pdbx_seq_one_letter_code
_entity_poly.pdbx_strand_id
1 'polypeptide(L)'
;MHEALGLEGMSSDESEAEDSTRYVKVMDWRSGDVIKRYKRIDPERARMTKWGKNLPGTKPQNRKRRSNALLSSCPPPTGKPINMYNADWYAALTLYQKQDLKASPAMEFRIEV
;
A
#
# COMPACT_ATOMS: atom_id res chain seq x y z
N MET A 1 -40.61 25.29 -7.23
CA MET A 1 -39.39 25.03 -8.03
C MET A 1 -38.38 24.43 -7.08
N HIS A 2 -38.09 23.13 -7.21
CA HIS A 2 -37.00 22.49 -6.48
C HIS A 2 -35.76 22.57 -7.35
N GLU A 3 -34.76 23.31 -6.87
CA GLU A 3 -33.43 23.43 -7.45
C GLU A 3 -32.76 22.05 -7.56
N ALA A 4 -32.12 21.84 -8.71
CA ALA A 4 -31.44 20.62 -9.08
C ALA A 4 -30.30 20.31 -8.12
N LEU A 5 -30.44 19.22 -7.36
CA LEU A 5 -29.29 18.53 -6.77
C LEU A 5 -28.45 17.98 -7.94
N GLY A 6 -27.29 18.60 -8.17
CA GLY A 6 -26.34 18.19 -9.21
C GLY A 6 -25.85 16.76 -9.03
N LEU A 7 -25.21 16.24 -10.07
CA LEU A 7 -24.56 14.92 -10.19
C LEU A 7 -23.53 14.58 -9.07
N GLU A 8 -23.26 15.49 -8.14
CA GLU A 8 -22.39 15.28 -6.98
C GLU A 8 -23.09 14.53 -5.83
N GLY A 9 -24.38 14.21 -5.98
CA GLY A 9 -25.12 13.32 -5.07
C GLY A 9 -24.91 11.82 -5.31
N MET A 10 -23.95 11.43 -6.15
CA MET A 10 -23.64 10.03 -6.37
C MET A 10 -22.66 9.54 -5.30
N SER A 11 -23.23 8.97 -4.23
CA SER A 11 -22.59 7.93 -3.43
C SER A 11 -22.05 6.88 -4.41
N SER A 12 -20.78 7.01 -4.78
CA SER A 12 -20.13 6.11 -5.72
C SER A 12 -19.93 4.77 -5.04
N ASP A 13 -20.86 3.87 -5.34
CA ASP A 13 -20.69 2.43 -5.34
C ASP A 13 -20.32 1.84 -3.98
N GLU A 14 -21.35 1.46 -3.22
CA GLU A 14 -21.31 0.25 -2.40
C GLU A 14 -20.92 -0.91 -3.35
N SER A 15 -19.63 -1.09 -3.63
CA SER A 15 -19.14 -2.27 -4.32
C SER A 15 -19.34 -3.46 -3.36
N GLU A 16 -20.54 -4.04 -3.39
CA GLU A 16 -20.87 -5.36 -2.88
C GLU A 16 -20.08 -6.38 -3.70
N ALA A 17 -18.77 -6.42 -3.47
CA ALA A 17 -17.90 -7.41 -4.06
C ALA A 17 -17.93 -8.64 -3.15
N GLU A 18 -18.89 -9.53 -3.46
CA GLU A 18 -18.82 -10.94 -3.09
C GLU A 18 -17.39 -11.44 -3.39
N ASP A 19 -16.69 -11.85 -2.34
CA ASP A 19 -15.28 -12.27 -2.36
C ASP A 19 -14.27 -11.23 -2.92
N SER A 20 -14.26 -10.02 -2.36
CA SER A 20 -13.31 -8.93 -2.70
C SER A 20 -11.84 -9.17 -2.27
N THR A 21 -11.30 -10.35 -2.54
CA THR A 21 -9.89 -10.65 -2.32
C THR A 21 -9.02 -9.94 -3.36
N ARG A 22 -8.20 -8.97 -2.94
CA ARG A 22 -7.21 -8.31 -3.82
C ARG A 22 -5.88 -9.05 -3.84
N TYR A 23 -5.29 -9.20 -5.03
CA TYR A 23 -3.94 -9.75 -5.18
C TYR A 23 -2.89 -8.64 -5.12
N VAL A 24 -1.89 -8.84 -4.26
CA VAL A 24 -0.79 -7.88 -4.10
C VAL A 24 0.25 -8.13 -5.20
N LYS A 25 0.55 -7.09 -5.99
CA LYS A 25 1.66 -7.09 -6.97
C LYS A 25 3.00 -6.85 -6.27
N VAL A 26 4.07 -7.38 -6.87
CA VAL A 26 5.44 -7.19 -6.39
C VAL A 26 5.96 -5.84 -6.87
N MET A 27 6.57 -5.07 -5.98
CA MET A 27 7.33 -3.86 -6.32
C MET A 27 8.80 -4.19 -6.10
N ASP A 28 9.52 -4.40 -7.19
CA ASP A 28 10.96 -4.70 -7.24
C ASP A 28 11.80 -3.62 -6.56
N TRP A 29 11.41 -2.36 -6.76
CA TRP A 29 12.08 -1.21 -6.18
C TRP A 29 11.94 -1.10 -4.66
N ARG A 30 10.99 -1.81 -4.03
CA ARG A 30 10.66 -1.62 -2.62
C ARG A 30 11.57 -2.45 -1.72
N SER A 31 12.13 -1.82 -0.69
CA SER A 31 12.96 -2.50 0.31
C SER A 31 12.22 -3.67 0.97
N GLY A 32 12.93 -4.78 1.15
CA GLY A 32 12.44 -5.96 1.87
C GLY A 32 12.00 -5.62 3.30
N ASP A 33 12.66 -4.70 3.98
CA ASP A 33 12.28 -4.31 5.34
C ASP A 33 11.01 -3.47 5.39
N VAL A 34 10.76 -2.65 4.37
CA VAL A 34 9.47 -1.96 4.21
C VAL A 34 8.36 -2.98 3.95
N ILE A 35 8.61 -4.00 3.12
CA ILE A 35 7.65 -5.08 2.85
C ILE A 35 7.33 -5.85 4.15
N LYS A 36 8.34 -6.23 4.94
CA LYS A 36 8.13 -6.89 6.25
C LYS A 36 7.25 -6.05 7.18
N ARG A 37 7.49 -4.74 7.24
CA ARG A 37 6.67 -3.81 8.04
C ARG A 37 5.22 -3.77 7.57
N TYR A 38 4.97 -3.65 6.27
CA TYR A 38 3.61 -3.71 5.74
C TYR A 38 2.89 -5.01 6.06
N LYS A 39 3.60 -6.16 5.98
CA LYS A 39 3.02 -7.47 6.32
C LYS A 39 2.54 -7.56 7.77
N ARG A 40 3.19 -6.85 8.70
CA ARG A 40 2.79 -6.82 10.11
C ARG A 40 1.47 -6.07 10.35
N ILE A 41 1.11 -5.13 9.47
CA ILE A 41 -0.16 -4.38 9.57
C ILE A 41 -1.34 -5.22 9.06
N ASP A 42 -1.09 -6.22 8.20
CA ASP A 42 -2.17 -7.07 7.68
C ASP A 42 -2.92 -7.88 8.76
N PRO A 43 -2.30 -8.55 9.75
CA PRO A 43 -3.06 -9.26 10.79
C PRO A 43 -3.89 -8.33 11.68
N GLU A 44 -3.48 -7.08 11.87
CA GLU A 44 -4.26 -6.07 12.59
C GLU A 44 -5.59 -5.75 11.89
N ARG A 45 -5.71 -6.07 10.59
CA ARG A 45 -6.95 -5.96 9.82
C ARG A 45 -8.00 -7.00 10.22
N ALA A 46 -7.58 -8.11 10.82
CA ALA A 46 -8.45 -9.15 11.36
C ALA A 46 -8.79 -8.91 12.84
N ARG A 47 -8.38 -7.76 13.42
CA ARG A 47 -8.62 -7.45 14.82
C ARG A 47 -10.12 -7.35 15.07
N MET A 48 -10.59 -8.15 16.03
CA MET A 48 -11.95 -8.09 16.55
C MET A 48 -12.00 -7.23 17.80
N THR A 49 -13.19 -6.76 18.14
CA THR A 49 -13.46 -6.21 19.47
C THR A 49 -13.24 -7.29 20.53
N LYS A 50 -13.07 -6.87 21.79
CA LYS A 50 -12.93 -7.78 22.94
C LYS A 50 -14.10 -8.75 23.15
N TRP A 51 -15.23 -8.52 22.46
CA TRP A 51 -16.42 -9.36 22.50
C TRP A 51 -16.59 -10.23 21.25
N GLY A 52 -15.53 -10.40 20.44
CA GLY A 52 -15.56 -11.21 19.22
C GLY A 52 -16.39 -10.60 18.08
N LYS A 53 -16.90 -9.38 18.24
CA LYS A 53 -17.57 -8.64 17.16
C LYS A 53 -16.56 -7.92 16.28
N ASN A 54 -16.89 -7.73 15.02
CA ASN A 54 -16.11 -6.88 14.12
C ASN A 54 -15.99 -5.46 14.67
N LEU A 55 -14.86 -4.80 14.43
CA LEU A 55 -14.70 -3.37 14.72
C LEU A 55 -15.69 -2.57 13.84
N PRO A 56 -16.30 -1.50 14.39
CA PRO A 56 -17.16 -0.62 13.59
C PRO A 56 -16.33 0.11 12.52
N GLY A 57 -16.93 0.34 11.35
CA GLY A 57 -16.30 1.00 10.19
C GLY A 57 -16.04 0.08 9.00
N THR A 58 -15.53 0.66 7.90
CA THR A 58 -15.21 -0.07 6.67
C THR A 58 -14.13 -1.10 6.94
N LYS A 59 -14.46 -2.38 6.72
CA LYS A 59 -13.46 -3.43 6.88
C LYS A 59 -12.37 -3.29 5.82
N PRO A 60 -11.09 -3.37 6.22
CA PRO A 60 -10.03 -3.54 5.25
C PRO A 60 -10.24 -4.79 4.38
N GLN A 61 -10.13 -4.65 3.06
CA GLN A 61 -10.27 -5.77 2.14
C GLN A 61 -9.16 -6.82 2.31
N ASN A 62 -9.52 -8.08 2.13
CA ASN A 62 -8.61 -9.23 2.17
C ASN A 62 -7.57 -9.11 1.06
N ARG A 63 -6.30 -9.36 1.40
CA ARG A 63 -5.18 -9.31 0.45
C ARG A 63 -4.46 -10.64 0.39
N LYS A 64 -4.36 -11.26 -0.80
CA LYS A 64 -3.57 -12.47 -1.04
C LYS A 64 -2.25 -12.12 -1.73
N ARG A 65 -1.15 -12.65 -1.20
CA ARG A 65 0.20 -12.56 -1.80
C ARG A 65 0.50 -13.92 -2.43
N ARG A 66 0.75 -13.97 -3.73
CA ARG A 66 1.10 -15.20 -4.45
C ARG A 66 2.62 -15.29 -4.62
N SER A 67 3.16 -16.50 -4.74
CA SER A 67 4.57 -16.73 -5.09
C SER A 67 4.87 -16.27 -6.52
N ASN A 68 3.93 -16.45 -7.44
CA ASN A 68 3.98 -15.98 -8.83
C ASN A 68 3.28 -14.61 -9.02
N ALA A 69 3.36 -13.73 -8.02
CA ALA A 69 2.73 -12.42 -8.11
C ALA A 69 3.35 -11.57 -9.24
N LEU A 70 2.48 -10.94 -10.03
CA LEU A 70 2.91 -10.06 -11.12
C LEU A 70 3.67 -8.85 -10.60
N LEU A 71 4.63 -8.39 -11.40
CA LEU A 71 5.33 -7.13 -11.15
C LEU A 71 4.35 -5.95 -11.27
N SER A 72 4.52 -4.97 -10.41
CA SER A 72 3.77 -3.73 -10.44
C SER A 72 4.29 -2.83 -11.55
N SER A 73 3.40 -2.27 -12.36
CA SER A 73 3.74 -1.22 -13.34
C SER A 73 3.90 0.16 -12.68
N CYS A 74 3.60 0.29 -11.39
CA CYS A 74 3.73 1.57 -10.68
C CYS A 74 5.21 1.95 -10.52
N PRO A 75 5.61 3.16 -10.96
CA PRO A 75 6.98 3.62 -10.83
C PRO A 75 7.38 3.82 -9.36
N PRO A 76 8.69 3.77 -9.05
CA PRO A 76 9.20 4.11 -7.74
C PRO A 76 8.86 5.57 -7.38
N PRO A 77 8.40 5.86 -6.16
CA PRO A 77 8.16 7.23 -5.73
C PRO A 77 9.48 8.00 -5.64
N THR A 78 9.46 9.30 -5.97
CA THR A 78 10.60 10.20 -5.79
C THR A 78 10.62 10.81 -4.39
N GLY A 79 11.77 11.33 -3.96
CA GLY A 79 11.93 12.05 -2.70
C GLY A 79 11.88 11.17 -1.45
N LYS A 80 11.96 9.84 -1.57
CA LYS A 80 11.90 8.94 -0.41
C LYS A 80 13.30 8.63 0.15
N PRO A 81 13.40 8.27 1.44
CA PRO A 81 14.65 7.82 2.03
C PRO A 81 15.26 6.65 1.26
N ILE A 82 16.59 6.63 1.12
CA ILE A 82 17.30 5.59 0.37
C ILE A 82 16.95 4.16 0.85
N ASN A 83 16.72 3.99 2.16
CA ASN A 83 16.37 2.71 2.77
C ASN A 83 14.90 2.28 2.55
N MET A 84 14.07 3.08 1.88
CA MET A 84 12.78 2.63 1.35
C MET A 84 12.93 1.83 0.05
N TYR A 85 14.04 2.02 -0.67
CA TYR A 85 14.31 1.30 -1.91
C TYR A 85 15.07 0.00 -1.64
N ASN A 86 14.87 -1.00 -2.49
CA ASN A 86 15.66 -2.23 -2.48
C ASN A 86 17.12 -1.89 -2.83
N ALA A 87 18.08 -2.41 -2.06
CA ALA A 87 19.49 -2.07 -2.20
C ALA A 87 20.09 -2.51 -3.55
N ASP A 88 19.79 -3.74 -3.99
CA ASP A 88 20.26 -4.28 -5.26
C ASP A 88 19.64 -3.53 -6.45
N TRP A 89 18.34 -3.27 -6.36
CA TRP A 89 17.62 -2.48 -7.35
C TRP A 89 18.17 -1.06 -7.46
N TYR A 90 18.38 -0.38 -6.32
CA TYR A 90 18.90 0.98 -6.29
C TYR A 90 20.35 1.03 -6.78
N ALA A 91 21.17 0.03 -6.43
CA ALA A 91 22.56 -0.06 -6.88
C ALA A 91 22.64 -0.16 -8.41
N ALA A 92 21.75 -0.93 -9.04
CA ALA A 92 21.68 -1.15 -10.48
C ALA A 92 21.25 0.10 -11.29
N LEU A 93 20.71 1.15 -10.65
CA LEU A 93 20.32 2.38 -11.33
C LEU A 93 21.52 3.19 -11.83
N THR A 94 21.33 3.86 -12.97
CA THR A 94 22.28 4.84 -13.51
C THR A 94 22.35 6.09 -12.63
N LEU A 95 23.40 6.89 -12.80
CA LEU A 95 23.56 8.15 -12.09
C LEU A 95 22.36 9.09 -12.28
N TYR A 96 21.87 9.21 -13.52
CA TYR A 96 20.70 10.04 -13.84
C TYR A 96 19.42 9.54 -13.19
N GLN A 97 19.20 8.21 -13.17
CA GLN A 97 18.03 7.62 -12.50
C GLN A 97 18.07 7.86 -10.99
N LYS A 98 19.25 7.77 -10.37
CA LYS A 98 19.43 8.07 -8.94
C LYS A 98 19.16 9.54 -8.63
N GLN A 99 19.58 10.45 -9.51
CA GLN A 99 19.29 11.89 -9.38
C GLN A 99 17.79 12.18 -9.53
N ASP A 100 17.11 11.54 -10.48
CA ASP A 100 15.67 11.72 -10.71
C ASP A 100 14.83 11.22 -9.52
N LEU A 101 15.27 10.14 -8.87
CA LEU A 101 14.66 9.66 -7.63
C LEU A 101 14.71 10.68 -6.49
N LYS A 102 15.67 11.62 -6.49
CA LYS A 102 15.87 12.62 -5.43
C LYS A 102 15.85 11.98 -4.04
N ALA A 103 16.48 10.81 -3.90
CA ALA A 103 16.42 10.03 -2.68
C ALA A 103 17.01 10.82 -1.51
N SER A 104 16.29 10.87 -0.39
CA SER A 104 16.77 11.51 0.82
C SER A 104 17.65 10.55 1.64
N PRO A 105 18.46 11.07 2.59
CA PRO A 105 19.22 10.24 3.50
C PRO A 105 18.36 9.18 4.20
N ALA A 106 18.98 8.07 4.60
CA ALA A 106 18.29 6.99 5.27
C ALA A 106 17.55 7.51 6.52
N MET A 107 16.30 7.10 6.67
CA MET A 107 15.46 7.48 7.81
C MET A 107 15.22 6.29 8.71
N GLU A 108 15.28 6.49 10.02
CA GLU A 108 14.88 5.46 10.97
C GLU A 108 13.35 5.31 10.97
N PHE A 109 12.86 4.11 10.68
CA PHE A 109 11.42 3.82 10.77
C PHE A 109 11.05 3.51 12.21
N ARG A 110 10.62 4.53 12.97
CA ARG A 110 10.01 4.32 14.29
C ARG A 110 8.59 3.77 14.12
N ILE A 111 8.29 2.70 14.83
CA ILE A 111 6.94 2.13 14.88
C ILE A 111 6.51 2.27 16.32
N GLU A 112 5.62 3.23 16.57
CA GLU A 112 4.87 3.26 17.82
C GLU A 112 3.84 2.12 17.74
N VAL A 113 3.90 1.21 18.72
CA VAL A 113 2.98 0.07 18.88
C VAL A 113 1.86 0.48 19.81
#